data_AF-A0A7D9JVY2-F1
#
_entry.id   AF-A0A7D9JVY2-F1
#
_cell.length_a   1.000
_cell.length_b   1.000
_cell.length_c   1.000
_cell.angle_alpha   90.00
_cell.angle_beta   90.00
_cell.angle_gamma   90.00
#
_symmetry.space_group_name_H-M   'P 1'
#
loop_
_entity.id
_entity.type
_entity.pdbx_description
1 polymer ?
#
loop_
_entity_poly.entity_id
_entity_poly.type
_entity_poly.pdbx_seq_one_letter_code
_entity_poly.pdbx_strand_id
1 'polypeptide(L)'
;MASITAKKNQAKLAEGIYKQTNFTKTEVENLLTIFRQRANQKEKLDRTKFRDILHNTFGMTDDFLMDGVFRAFDKDNDSSINMEEWILGLSVFLRGTMEEKMH
;
A
#
# COMPACT_ATOMS: atom_id res chain seq x y z
N MET A 1 -5.07 4.05 -25.60
CA MET A 1 -4.12 5.15 -25.29
C MET A 1 -4.00 5.43 -23.78
N ALA A 2 -5.08 5.44 -22.99
CA ALA A 2 -5.04 5.73 -21.53
C ALA A 2 -4.16 4.76 -20.69
N SER A 3 -4.07 3.48 -21.09
CA SER A 3 -3.37 2.45 -20.32
C SER A 3 -1.84 2.55 -20.34
N ILE A 4 -1.25 3.23 -21.33
CA ILE A 4 0.22 3.37 -21.47
C ILE A 4 0.73 4.51 -20.57
N THR A 5 0.00 5.62 -20.50
CA THR A 5 0.34 6.76 -19.64
C THR A 5 0.28 6.40 -18.16
N ALA A 6 -0.73 5.62 -17.76
CA ALA A 6 -0.88 5.11 -16.39
C ALA A 6 0.27 4.18 -15.97
N LYS A 7 0.83 3.37 -16.89
CA LYS A 7 2.01 2.52 -16.64
C LYS A 7 3.31 3.31 -16.56
N LYS A 8 3.45 4.39 -17.35
CA LYS A 8 4.66 5.23 -17.37
C LYS A 8 4.80 6.08 -16.10
N ASN A 9 3.69 6.60 -15.56
CA ASN A 9 3.69 7.26 -14.24
C ASN A 9 3.95 6.26 -13.10
N GLN A 10 3.45 5.03 -13.22
CA GLN A 10 3.66 3.96 -12.23
C GLN A 10 5.14 3.62 -12.06
N ALA A 11 5.91 3.46 -13.14
CA ALA A 11 7.34 3.17 -13.05
C ALA A 11 8.13 4.32 -12.40
N LYS A 12 7.71 5.56 -12.63
CA LYS A 12 8.36 6.77 -12.07
C LYS A 12 8.06 6.94 -10.58
N LEU A 13 6.81 6.66 -10.17
CA LEU A 13 6.41 6.61 -8.76
C LEU A 13 7.08 5.44 -8.04
N ALA A 14 7.10 4.25 -8.65
CA ALA A 14 7.84 3.10 -8.14
C ALA A 14 9.33 3.44 -7.92
N GLU A 15 9.95 4.18 -8.86
CA GLU A 15 11.33 4.64 -8.71
C GLU A 15 11.55 5.66 -7.57
N GLY A 16 10.53 6.45 -7.22
CA GLY A 16 10.59 7.34 -6.06
C GLY A 16 10.40 6.60 -4.73
N ILE A 17 9.49 5.62 -4.71
CA ILE A 17 9.09 4.90 -3.50
C ILE A 17 10.04 3.74 -3.18
N TYR A 18 10.63 3.05 -4.17
CA TYR A 18 11.62 2.00 -3.88
C TYR A 18 12.87 2.55 -3.19
N LYS A 19 13.21 3.83 -3.38
CA LYS A 19 14.33 4.47 -2.68
C LYS A 19 14.03 4.75 -1.21
N GLN A 20 12.75 4.81 -0.85
CA GLN A 20 12.26 5.10 0.49
C GLN A 20 11.80 3.84 1.22
N THR A 21 11.81 2.68 0.55
CA THR A 21 11.35 1.41 1.11
C THR A 21 12.43 0.36 0.99
N ASN A 22 12.42 -0.62 1.90
CA ASN A 22 13.34 -1.76 1.85
C ASN A 22 12.97 -2.80 0.76
N PHE A 23 12.15 -2.42 -0.23
CA PHE A 23 11.68 -3.29 -1.30
C PHE A 23 12.51 -3.12 -2.59
N THR A 24 12.65 -4.21 -3.33
CA THR A 24 13.20 -4.19 -4.69
C THR A 24 12.22 -3.56 -5.68
N LYS A 25 12.72 -3.05 -6.81
CA LYS A 25 11.88 -2.48 -7.88
C LYS A 25 10.78 -3.45 -8.33
N THR A 26 11.12 -4.74 -8.46
CA THR A 26 10.16 -5.80 -8.84
C THR A 26 9.08 -6.02 -7.79
N GLU A 27 9.41 -5.98 -6.50
CA GLU A 27 8.43 -6.07 -5.41
C GLU A 27 7.47 -4.87 -5.46
N VAL A 28 8.01 -3.65 -5.60
CA VAL A 28 7.18 -2.44 -5.72
C VAL A 28 6.25 -2.51 -6.94
N GLU A 29 6.74 -2.98 -8.09
CA GLU A 29 5.91 -3.18 -9.30
C GLU A 29 4.79 -4.21 -9.10
N ASN A 30 5.07 -5.31 -8.38
CA ASN A 30 4.07 -6.30 -8.03
C ASN A 30 3.02 -5.74 -7.06
N LEU A 31 3.44 -5.02 -6.02
CA LEU A 31 2.54 -4.36 -5.07
C LEU A 31 1.65 -3.33 -5.75
N LEU A 32 2.19 -2.57 -6.70
CA LEU A 32 1.44 -1.62 -7.53
C LEU A 32 0.40 -2.31 -8.40
N THR A 33 0.73 -3.49 -8.94
CA THR A 33 -0.19 -4.29 -9.74
C THR A 33 -1.34 -4.81 -8.88
N ILE A 34 -1.05 -5.29 -7.66
CA ILE A 34 -2.08 -5.72 -6.69
C ILE A 34 -2.96 -4.54 -6.30
N PHE A 35 -2.36 -3.39 -5.99
CA PHE A 35 -3.09 -2.17 -5.66
C PHE A 35 -4.07 -1.82 -6.77
N ARG A 36 -3.62 -1.76 -8.04
CA ARG A 36 -4.52 -1.43 -9.16
C ARG A 36 -5.62 -2.44 -9.42
N GLN A 37 -5.38 -3.72 -9.15
CA GLN A 37 -6.43 -4.74 -9.28
C GLN A 37 -7.51 -4.60 -8.21
N ARG A 38 -7.17 -4.05 -7.03
CA ARG A 38 -8.08 -3.95 -5.89
C ARG A 38 -8.65 -2.54 -5.69
N ALA A 39 -7.92 -1.51 -6.10
CA ALA A 39 -8.29 -0.10 -6.01
C ALA A 39 -9.54 0.20 -6.85
N ASN A 40 -10.26 1.24 -6.45
CA ASN A 40 -11.41 1.73 -7.19
C ASN A 40 -10.99 2.60 -8.38
N GLN A 41 -11.95 3.03 -9.20
CA GLN A 41 -11.71 3.89 -10.38
C GLN A 41 -10.96 5.19 -10.07
N LYS A 42 -10.92 5.60 -8.78
CA LYS A 42 -10.19 6.77 -8.27
C LYS A 42 -8.75 6.45 -7.81
N GLU A 43 -8.23 5.25 -8.06
CA GLU A 43 -6.90 4.81 -7.59
C GLU A 43 -6.74 4.90 -6.06
N LYS A 44 -7.82 4.67 -5.31
CA LYS A 44 -7.83 4.59 -3.84
C LYS A 44 -8.39 3.26 -3.35
N LEU A 45 -7.88 2.79 -2.22
CA LEU A 45 -8.37 1.64 -1.47
C LEU A 45 -9.19 2.13 -0.27
N ASP A 46 -10.51 2.02 -0.35
CA ASP A 46 -11.37 2.32 0.79
C ASP A 46 -11.15 1.32 1.92
N ARG A 47 -11.48 1.73 3.15
CA ARG A 47 -11.32 0.93 4.37
C ARG A 47 -11.92 -0.47 4.28
N THR A 48 -13.08 -0.63 3.66
CA THR A 48 -13.70 -1.95 3.46
C THR A 48 -12.84 -2.85 2.59
N LYS A 49 -12.33 -2.34 1.46
CA LYS A 49 -11.48 -3.12 0.56
C LYS A 49 -10.14 -3.46 1.19
N PHE A 50 -9.56 -2.54 1.94
CA PHE A 50 -8.31 -2.80 2.66
C PHE A 50 -8.50 -3.89 3.72
N ARG A 51 -9.60 -3.83 4.48
CA ARG A 51 -9.99 -4.89 5.44
C ARG A 51 -10.17 -6.24 4.75
N ASP A 52 -10.84 -6.28 3.60
CA ASP A 52 -10.95 -7.49 2.79
C ASP A 52 -9.57 -8.05 2.40
N ILE A 53 -8.60 -7.20 2.05
CA ILE A 53 -7.25 -7.66 1.73
C ILE A 53 -6.56 -8.21 2.97
N LEU A 54 -6.65 -7.53 4.13
CA LEU A 54 -6.08 -8.01 5.39
C LEU A 54 -6.67 -9.36 5.80
N HIS A 55 -7.98 -9.50 5.68
CA HIS A 55 -8.68 -10.74 6.00
C HIS A 55 -8.31 -11.86 5.02
N ASN A 56 -8.40 -11.62 3.71
CA ASN A 56 -8.20 -12.66 2.70
C ASN A 56 -6.72 -13.04 2.48
N THR A 57 -5.79 -12.10 2.69
CA THR A 57 -4.36 -12.30 2.42
C THR A 57 -3.60 -12.72 3.68
N PHE A 58 -3.92 -12.11 4.82
CA PHE A 58 -3.21 -12.31 6.08
C PHE A 58 -4.05 -13.08 7.12
N GLY A 59 -5.30 -13.43 6.80
CA GLY A 59 -6.19 -14.13 7.74
C GLY A 59 -6.56 -13.27 8.96
N MET A 60 -6.42 -11.94 8.87
CA MET A 60 -6.67 -11.06 10.00
C MET A 60 -8.18 -10.88 10.21
N THR A 61 -8.71 -11.42 11.30
CA THR A 61 -10.14 -11.37 11.64
C THR A 61 -10.48 -10.40 12.77
N ASP A 62 -9.46 -9.88 13.47
CA ASP A 62 -9.68 -8.94 14.57
C ASP A 62 -9.90 -7.53 14.04
N ASP A 63 -11.12 -7.00 14.25
CA ASP A 63 -11.53 -5.67 13.80
C ASP A 63 -10.66 -4.54 14.37
N PHE A 64 -10.18 -4.67 15.60
CA PHE A 64 -9.36 -3.66 16.26
C PHE A 64 -7.94 -3.65 15.69
N LEU A 65 -7.35 -4.82 15.44
CA LEU A 65 -6.08 -4.93 14.74
C LEU A 65 -6.17 -4.42 13.31
N MET A 66 -7.22 -4.80 12.57
CA MET A 66 -7.44 -4.28 11.22
C MET A 66 -7.58 -2.76 11.21
N ASP A 67 -8.23 -2.18 12.21
CA ASP A 67 -8.34 -0.72 12.34
C ASP A 67 -7.00 -0.06 12.65
N GLY A 68 -6.23 -0.65 13.57
CA GLY A 68 -4.89 -0.18 13.91
C GLY A 68 -3.94 -0.22 12.72
N VAL A 69 -3.98 -1.30 11.92
CA VAL A 69 -3.20 -1.43 10.70
C VAL A 69 -3.66 -0.41 9.66
N PHE A 70 -4.97 -0.25 9.47
CA PHE A 70 -5.51 0.77 8.56
C PHE A 70 -5.00 2.17 8.93
N ARG A 71 -5.08 2.57 10.20
CA ARG A 71 -4.55 3.86 10.69
C ARG A 71 -3.04 3.99 10.58
N ALA A 72 -2.30 2.90 10.69
CA ALA A 72 -0.85 2.94 10.50
C ALA A 72 -0.46 3.23 9.05
N PHE A 73 -1.32 2.81 8.10
CA PHE A 73 -1.15 3.01 6.66
C PHE A 73 -1.72 4.35 6.20
N ASP A 74 -2.88 4.76 6.70
CA ASP A 74 -3.56 6.04 6.44
C ASP A 74 -2.84 7.18 7.17
N LYS A 75 -1.89 7.83 6.49
CA LYS A 75 -1.07 8.91 7.05
C LYS A 75 -1.75 10.26 6.92
N ASP A 76 -2.52 10.46 5.85
CA ASP A 76 -3.26 11.71 5.62
C ASP A 76 -4.62 11.76 6.32
N ASN A 77 -5.06 10.65 6.93
CA ASN A 77 -6.35 10.48 7.59
C ASN A 77 -7.54 10.77 6.65
N ASP A 78 -7.37 10.50 5.35
CA ASP A 78 -8.43 10.69 4.36
C ASP A 78 -9.44 9.53 4.32
N SER A 79 -9.29 8.56 5.23
CA SER A 79 -10.11 7.34 5.33
C SER A 79 -10.03 6.43 4.10
N SER A 80 -8.99 6.60 3.29
CA SER A 80 -8.63 5.77 2.14
C SER A 80 -7.13 5.51 2.16
N ILE A 81 -6.69 4.42 1.54
CA ILE A 81 -5.26 4.17 1.34
C ILE A 81 -4.93 4.51 -0.10
N ASN A 82 -4.03 5.47 -0.28
CA ASN A 82 -3.49 5.80 -1.58
C ASN A 82 -2.34 4.84 -1.97
N MET A 83 -1.87 4.97 -3.21
CA MET A 83 -0.84 4.09 -3.76
C MET A 83 0.50 4.17 -2.99
N GLU A 84 0.88 5.36 -2.53
CA GLU A 84 2.12 5.58 -1.78
C GLU A 84 2.02 4.96 -0.39
N GLU A 85 0.92 5.24 0.32
CA GLU A 85 0.61 4.67 1.64
C GLU A 85 0.51 3.14 1.63
N TRP A 86 -0.03 2.56 0.55
CA TRP A 86 -0.07 1.12 0.39
C TRP A 86 1.34 0.51 0.37
N ILE A 87 2.27 1.09 -0.41
CA ILE A 87 3.63 0.54 -0.55
C ILE A 87 4.46 0.86 0.69
N LEU A 88 4.41 2.09 1.19
CA LEU A 88 5.12 2.52 2.39
C LEU A 88 4.64 1.72 3.62
N GLY A 89 3.33 1.62 3.81
CA GLY A 89 2.73 0.84 4.89
C GLY A 89 3.12 -0.63 4.81
N LEU A 90 3.06 -1.26 3.62
CA LEU A 90 3.53 -2.63 3.44
C LEU A 90 5.03 -2.78 3.68
N SER A 91 5.83 -1.75 3.37
CA SER A 91 7.27 -1.80 3.60
C SER A 91 7.59 -1.85 5.09
N VAL A 92 6.87 -1.07 5.90
CA VAL A 92 7.00 -1.08 7.36
C VAL A 92 6.36 -2.34 7.94
N PHE A 93 5.25 -2.80 7.38
CA PHE A 93 4.53 -3.97 7.89
C PHE A 93 5.25 -5.30 7.62
N LEU A 94 5.83 -5.47 6.42
CA LEU A 94 6.48 -6.71 6.00
C LEU A 94 8.00 -6.69 6.20
N ARG A 95 8.65 -5.53 6.03
CA ARG A 95 10.11 -5.36 6.07
C ARG A 95 10.56 -4.30 7.08
N GLY A 96 9.67 -3.77 7.91
CA GLY A 96 10.04 -2.78 8.91
C GLY A 96 11.04 -3.38 9.90
N THR A 97 12.26 -2.88 9.87
CA THR A 97 13.22 -3.06 10.96
C THR A 97 12.73 -2.27 12.17
N MET A 98 13.03 -2.75 13.38
CA MET A 98 12.65 -2.07 14.64
C MET A 98 13.17 -0.62 14.73
N GLU A 99 14.13 -0.22 13.89
CA GLU A 99 14.76 1.11 13.90
C GLU A 99 13.85 2.25 13.39
N GLU A 100 12.80 1.98 12.59
CA GLU A 100 11.80 3.01 12.23
C GLU A 100 10.66 3.16 13.24
N LYS A 101 10.55 2.24 14.22
CA LYS A 101 9.57 2.34 15.31
C LYS A 101 10.03 3.22 16.49
N MET A 102 11.21 3.83 16.43
CA MET A 102 11.88 4.48 17.58
C MET A 102 12.36 5.94 17.34
N HIS A 103 11.79 6.69 16.40
CA HIS A 103 12.01 8.15 16.33
C HIS A 103 10.73 8.95 16.21
#